data_AF-A0A956ISZ6-F1
#
_entry.id   AF-A0A956ISZ6-F1
#
_cell.length_a   1.000
_cell.length_b   1.000
_cell.length_c   1.000
_cell.angle_alpha   90.00
_cell.angle_beta   90.00
_cell.angle_gamma   90.00
#
_symmetry.space_group_name_H-M   'P 1'
#
loop_
_entity.id
_entity.type
_entity.pdbx_description
1 polymer ?
#
loop_
_entity_poly.entity_id
_entity_poly.type
_entity_poly.pdbx_seq_one_letter_code
_entity_poly.pdbx_strand_id
1 'polypeptide(L)'
;MSCSLTQSLDGYEGPSEEPTPDAGADAGDAGGDAVSCGVGTKRCGLSCVAISDPDYGCTSEGCTACAVASHVEAICGASGCEPVGCEPGYASCDDDLGNGCETPLGTATDCSSCGEVCASPNGDVACDPQALRCAIQNCPAGSADCNGDPSDGCEDTLDSLEHCGACSATCPASFSCTSAGGGFQCACPNAAACDSGSVGDCVQGLCVCGGSTLCAPGQRCQADGKCGE
;
A
#
# COMPACT_ATOMS: atom_id res chain seq x y z
N MET A 1 -13.18 19.76 37.40
CA MET A 1 -14.41 20.45 36.95
C MET A 1 -15.55 19.44 36.97
N SER A 2 -16.43 19.56 37.95
CA SER A 2 -17.68 18.81 38.03
C SER A 2 -18.73 19.55 37.19
N CYS A 3 -19.51 18.84 36.39
CA CYS A 3 -20.72 19.41 35.80
C CYS A 3 -21.88 18.42 35.97
N SER A 4 -22.80 18.80 36.85
CA SER A 4 -24.13 18.19 37.04
C SER A 4 -25.14 18.92 36.17
N LEU A 5 -26.08 18.20 35.55
CA LEU A 5 -27.45 18.63 35.18
C LEU A 5 -28.21 17.36 34.73
N THR A 6 -29.06 16.71 35.54
CA THR A 6 -30.47 16.96 35.92
C THR A 6 -31.51 16.84 34.80
N GLN A 7 -32.45 15.88 35.02
CA GLN A 7 -33.92 15.93 34.77
C GLN A 7 -34.39 15.96 33.30
N SER A 8 -35.55 15.46 32.88
CA SER A 8 -36.67 14.69 33.45
C SER A 8 -37.54 14.23 32.26
N LEU A 9 -38.43 13.29 32.55
CA LEU A 9 -39.52 12.68 31.80
C LEU A 9 -40.35 13.65 30.93
N ASP A 10 -40.87 13.18 29.78
CA ASP A 10 -42.30 13.16 29.43
C ASP A 10 -42.52 12.47 28.08
N GLY A 11 -43.58 11.66 27.99
CA GLY A 11 -43.92 10.83 26.84
C GLY A 11 -44.79 11.53 25.79
N TYR A 12 -44.94 10.87 24.63
CA TYR A 12 -46.05 11.11 23.71
C TYR A 12 -46.32 9.85 22.87
N GLU A 13 -47.60 9.45 22.85
CA GLU A 13 -48.17 8.31 22.13
C GLU A 13 -48.26 8.56 20.62
N GLY A 14 -48.16 7.49 19.81
CA GLY A 14 -48.44 7.46 18.38
C GLY A 14 -48.42 6.02 17.82
N PRO A 15 -49.19 5.72 16.75
CA PRO A 15 -50.11 4.58 16.77
C PRO A 15 -49.61 3.29 16.13
N SER A 16 -50.29 2.22 16.54
CA SER A 16 -50.36 0.88 15.96
C SER A 16 -50.66 0.90 14.46
N GLU A 17 -49.79 0.31 13.64
CA GLU A 17 -50.17 -0.47 12.45
C GLU A 17 -49.21 -1.65 12.30
N GLU A 18 -49.75 -2.86 12.43
CA GLU A 18 -49.03 -4.11 12.20
C GLU A 18 -49.06 -4.47 10.71
N PRO A 19 -47.95 -4.85 10.09
CA PRO A 19 -48.00 -5.71 8.93
C PRO A 19 -48.02 -7.18 9.39
N THR A 20 -49.11 -7.83 9.02
CA THR A 20 -49.42 -9.26 9.13
C THR A 20 -48.24 -10.18 8.78
N PRO A 21 -48.02 -11.29 9.51
CA PRO A 21 -47.19 -12.38 9.03
C PRO A 21 -47.99 -13.15 7.97
N ASP A 22 -47.58 -13.06 6.71
CA ASP A 22 -48.08 -13.98 5.69
C ASP A 22 -47.46 -15.35 5.95
N ALA A 23 -48.27 -16.21 6.55
CA ALA A 23 -48.00 -17.61 6.78
C ALA A 23 -48.16 -18.37 5.46
N GLY A 24 -47.12 -18.35 4.64
CA GLY A 24 -46.89 -19.37 3.62
C GLY A 24 -46.28 -20.61 4.27
N ALA A 25 -47.10 -21.39 4.96
CA ALA A 25 -46.72 -22.70 5.46
C ALA A 25 -46.68 -23.69 4.29
N ASP A 26 -45.48 -24.18 3.96
CA ASP A 26 -45.34 -25.46 3.28
C ASP A 26 -44.58 -26.40 4.21
N ALA A 27 -45.36 -27.16 4.98
CA ALA A 27 -44.89 -28.30 5.76
C ALA A 27 -45.55 -29.55 5.18
N GLY A 28 -44.74 -30.37 4.51
CA GLY A 28 -45.14 -31.73 4.15
C GLY A 28 -44.28 -32.39 3.08
N ASP A 29 -43.07 -32.85 3.44
CA ASP A 29 -42.77 -34.26 3.20
C ASP A 29 -41.69 -34.78 4.17
N ALA A 30 -41.95 -35.96 4.72
CA ALA A 30 -41.07 -36.68 5.62
C ALA A 30 -40.23 -37.66 4.80
N GLY A 31 -38.97 -37.30 4.55
CA GLY A 31 -38.00 -38.18 3.89
C GLY A 31 -36.57 -37.61 3.89
N GLY A 32 -35.83 -37.85 4.97
CA GLY A 32 -34.35 -37.88 5.05
C GLY A 32 -33.49 -36.81 4.34
N ASP A 33 -32.92 -35.89 5.14
CA ASP A 33 -31.59 -35.26 4.97
C ASP A 33 -31.19 -34.65 3.60
N ALA A 34 -32.12 -33.94 2.95
CA ALA A 34 -31.77 -32.96 1.91
C ALA A 34 -31.70 -31.54 2.51
N VAL A 35 -30.51 -31.11 2.94
CA VAL A 35 -30.25 -29.68 3.18
C VAL A 35 -30.42 -28.97 1.82
N SER A 36 -31.54 -28.29 1.63
CA SER A 36 -31.80 -27.47 0.45
C SER A 36 -31.05 -26.16 0.58
N CYS A 37 -30.16 -25.88 -0.38
CA CYS A 37 -29.45 -24.61 -0.46
C CYS A 37 -30.40 -23.50 -0.97
N GLY A 38 -30.18 -22.26 -0.53
CA GLY A 38 -30.98 -21.11 -0.95
C GLY A 38 -30.83 -20.78 -2.44
N VAL A 39 -31.69 -19.90 -2.97
CA VAL A 39 -31.61 -19.45 -4.37
C VAL A 39 -30.21 -18.91 -4.70
N GLY A 40 -29.69 -19.24 -5.88
CA GLY A 40 -28.34 -18.85 -6.31
C GLY A 40 -27.21 -19.69 -5.70
N THR A 41 -27.53 -20.68 -4.87
CA THR A 41 -26.56 -21.61 -4.27
C THR A 41 -26.92 -23.06 -4.60
N LYS A 42 -25.92 -23.93 -4.57
CA LYS A 42 -26.05 -25.36 -4.83
C LYS A 42 -25.36 -26.16 -3.73
N ARG A 43 -25.78 -27.42 -3.58
CA ARG A 43 -25.24 -28.32 -2.57
C ARG A 43 -24.01 -29.06 -3.12
N CYS A 44 -22.84 -28.74 -2.59
CA CYS A 44 -21.60 -29.47 -2.85
C CYS A 44 -21.13 -30.17 -1.57
N GLY A 45 -21.41 -31.47 -1.49
CA GLY A 45 -21.22 -32.25 -0.26
C GLY A 45 -22.18 -31.81 0.86
N LEU A 46 -21.61 -31.34 1.97
CA LEU A 46 -22.37 -30.83 3.13
C LEU A 46 -22.45 -29.30 3.18
N SER A 47 -21.89 -28.60 2.18
CA SER A 47 -21.85 -27.14 2.12
C SER A 47 -22.71 -26.60 0.99
N CYS A 48 -23.31 -25.43 1.21
CA CYS A 48 -23.92 -24.64 0.14
C CYS A 48 -22.88 -23.67 -0.41
N VAL A 49 -22.66 -23.70 -1.71
CA VAL A 49 -21.71 -22.86 -2.44
C VAL A 49 -22.45 -22.08 -3.53
N ALA A 50 -21.91 -20.94 -3.98
CA ALA A 50 -22.56 -20.17 -5.03
C ALA A 50 -22.57 -20.95 -6.35
N ILE A 51 -23.66 -20.83 -7.12
CA ILE A 51 -23.74 -21.40 -8.48
C ILE A 51 -22.72 -20.73 -9.41
N SER A 52 -22.28 -19.52 -9.06
CA SER A 52 -21.27 -18.72 -9.76
C SER A 52 -19.85 -18.90 -9.21
N ASP A 53 -19.61 -19.86 -8.33
CA ASP A 53 -18.27 -20.13 -7.78
C ASP A 53 -17.52 -21.13 -8.68
N PRO A 54 -16.48 -20.70 -9.42
CA PRO A 54 -15.75 -21.54 -10.37
C PRO A 54 -15.03 -22.72 -9.69
N ASP A 55 -14.69 -22.63 -8.39
CA ASP A 55 -14.08 -23.73 -7.63
C ASP A 55 -15.04 -24.91 -7.46
N TYR A 56 -16.35 -24.66 -7.62
CA TYR A 56 -17.40 -25.68 -7.60
C TYR A 56 -18.14 -25.75 -8.94
N GLY A 57 -17.59 -25.14 -10.00
CA GLY A 57 -18.14 -25.12 -11.35
C GLY A 57 -19.32 -24.17 -11.55
N CYS A 58 -19.75 -24.01 -12.79
CA CYS A 58 -20.68 -22.95 -13.20
C CYS A 58 -22.09 -23.43 -13.59
N THR A 59 -22.55 -24.54 -13.02
CA THR A 59 -23.91 -25.06 -13.25
C THR A 59 -24.68 -25.15 -11.94
N SER A 60 -26.02 -25.23 -12.02
CA SER A 60 -26.90 -25.31 -10.85
C SER A 60 -26.83 -26.66 -10.11
N GLU A 61 -26.36 -27.71 -10.78
CA GLU A 61 -26.39 -29.10 -10.27
C GLU A 61 -24.98 -29.69 -10.09
N GLY A 62 -23.97 -29.15 -10.77
CA GLY A 62 -22.61 -29.69 -10.76
C GLY A 62 -21.72 -29.05 -9.70
N CYS A 63 -20.83 -29.85 -9.12
CA CYS A 63 -19.83 -29.43 -8.12
C CYS A 63 -18.38 -29.65 -8.58
N THR A 64 -18.20 -29.89 -9.87
CA THR A 64 -16.87 -30.06 -10.46
C THR A 64 -16.31 -28.67 -10.75
N ALA A 65 -15.17 -28.35 -10.15
CA ALA A 65 -14.41 -27.14 -10.42
C ALA A 65 -14.23 -26.91 -11.93
N CYS A 66 -14.12 -25.65 -12.33
CA CYS A 66 -13.79 -25.30 -13.69
C CYS A 66 -12.44 -25.93 -14.09
N ALA A 67 -12.45 -26.69 -15.17
CA ALA A 67 -11.23 -27.26 -15.74
C ALA A 67 -10.55 -26.19 -16.60
N VAL A 68 -9.57 -25.51 -16.01
CA VAL A 68 -8.70 -24.56 -16.68
C VAL A 68 -7.24 -25.04 -16.64
N ALA A 69 -6.42 -24.47 -17.52
CA ALA A 69 -4.99 -24.75 -17.55
C ALA A 69 -4.29 -24.23 -16.29
N SER A 70 -3.03 -24.60 -16.10
CA SER A 70 -2.27 -24.22 -14.90
C SER A 70 -2.14 -22.70 -14.77
N HIS A 71 -2.36 -22.19 -13.57
CA HIS A 71 -2.27 -20.77 -13.23
C HIS A 71 -3.24 -19.86 -13.99
N VAL A 72 -4.33 -20.42 -14.51
CA VAL A 72 -5.41 -19.67 -15.14
C VAL A 72 -6.58 -19.52 -14.17
N GLU A 73 -7.08 -18.31 -14.02
CA GLU A 73 -8.31 -18.03 -13.30
C GLU A 73 -9.52 -18.22 -14.23
N ALA A 74 -10.62 -18.73 -13.67
CA ALA A 74 -11.89 -18.92 -14.36
C ALA A 74 -12.99 -18.09 -13.71
N ILE A 75 -13.97 -17.64 -14.49
CA ILE A 75 -15.24 -17.13 -13.99
C ILE A 75 -16.41 -17.96 -14.51
N CYS A 76 -17.56 -17.83 -13.86
CA CYS A 76 -18.82 -18.31 -14.39
C CYS A 76 -19.45 -17.26 -15.30
N GLY A 77 -19.24 -17.42 -16.60
CA GLY A 77 -19.83 -16.58 -17.63
C GLY A 77 -21.09 -17.17 -18.26
N ALA A 78 -21.54 -16.55 -19.35
CA ALA A 78 -22.79 -16.94 -20.00
C ALA A 78 -22.73 -18.35 -20.61
N SER A 79 -21.53 -18.81 -20.97
CA SER A 79 -21.30 -20.12 -21.59
C SER A 79 -20.78 -21.19 -20.63
N GLY A 80 -20.70 -20.89 -19.32
CA GLY A 80 -20.18 -21.79 -18.29
C GLY A 80 -18.84 -21.29 -17.73
N CYS A 81 -17.88 -22.21 -17.56
CA CYS A 81 -16.53 -21.85 -17.12
C CYS A 81 -15.79 -21.11 -18.23
N GLU A 82 -15.42 -19.86 -17.98
CA GLU A 82 -14.68 -19.01 -18.92
C GLU A 82 -13.34 -18.63 -18.30
N PRO A 83 -12.18 -18.95 -18.93
CA PRO A 83 -10.87 -18.48 -18.47
C PRO A 83 -10.77 -16.96 -18.68
N VAL A 84 -10.26 -16.24 -17.68
CA VAL A 84 -10.24 -14.76 -17.70
C VAL A 84 -8.85 -14.14 -17.60
N GLY A 85 -7.85 -14.92 -17.19
CA GLY A 85 -6.50 -14.42 -17.04
C GLY A 85 -5.66 -15.34 -16.16
N CYS A 86 -4.49 -14.84 -15.79
CA CYS A 86 -3.54 -15.56 -14.95
C CYS A 86 -3.76 -15.26 -13.48
N GLU A 87 -3.47 -16.24 -12.63
CA GLU A 87 -3.33 -16.04 -11.19
C GLU A 87 -2.26 -14.96 -10.90
N PRO A 88 -2.39 -14.20 -9.80
CA PRO A 88 -1.38 -13.23 -9.41
C PRO A 88 0.02 -13.85 -9.34
N GLY A 89 1.00 -13.20 -9.99
CA GLY A 89 2.37 -13.69 -10.06
C GLY A 89 2.65 -14.65 -11.23
N TYR A 90 1.69 -14.84 -12.14
CA TYR A 90 1.87 -15.60 -13.37
C TYR A 90 1.48 -14.79 -14.60
N ALA A 91 2.07 -15.14 -15.75
CA ALA A 91 1.73 -14.57 -17.05
C ALA A 91 1.74 -15.66 -18.13
N SER A 92 0.91 -15.46 -19.15
CA SER A 92 0.99 -16.16 -20.43
C SER A 92 1.75 -15.25 -21.40
N CYS A 93 2.95 -15.64 -21.81
CA CYS A 93 3.82 -14.81 -22.65
C CYS A 93 3.55 -14.96 -24.15
N ASP A 94 2.74 -15.95 -24.53
CA ASP A 94 2.27 -16.19 -25.88
C ASP A 94 0.79 -15.82 -26.07
N ASP A 95 0.17 -15.23 -25.05
CA ASP A 95 -1.25 -14.87 -24.98
C ASP A 95 -2.20 -16.06 -25.21
N ASP A 96 -1.73 -17.30 -25.02
CA ASP A 96 -2.55 -18.51 -25.05
C ASP A 96 -2.87 -18.93 -23.61
N LEU A 97 -4.15 -18.93 -23.24
CA LEU A 97 -4.61 -19.45 -21.94
C LEU A 97 -4.94 -20.95 -22.00
N GLY A 98 -4.90 -21.55 -23.19
CA GLY A 98 -5.20 -22.96 -23.41
C GLY A 98 -4.08 -23.91 -22.95
N ASN A 99 -2.84 -23.44 -22.98
CA ASN A 99 -1.67 -24.09 -22.39
C ASN A 99 -1.42 -23.64 -20.95
N GLY A 100 -1.79 -22.41 -20.58
CA GLY A 100 -1.77 -21.92 -19.22
C GLY A 100 -1.07 -20.57 -19.07
N CYS A 101 -0.76 -20.20 -17.83
CA CYS A 101 0.09 -19.06 -17.52
C CYS A 101 1.42 -19.59 -16.99
N GLU A 102 2.28 -20.04 -17.89
CA GLU A 102 3.45 -20.85 -17.54
C GLU A 102 4.62 -20.05 -17.00
N THR A 103 4.57 -18.71 -17.12
CA THR A 103 5.68 -17.85 -16.73
C THR A 103 5.46 -17.27 -15.33
N PRO A 104 6.28 -17.63 -14.34
CA PRO A 104 6.27 -16.96 -13.05
C PRO A 104 6.83 -15.53 -13.21
N LEU A 105 6.09 -14.56 -12.67
CA LEU A 105 6.53 -13.17 -12.53
C LEU A 105 7.36 -12.99 -11.25
N GLY A 106 7.94 -11.79 -11.08
CA GLY A 106 8.80 -11.48 -9.95
C GLY A 106 10.21 -12.04 -10.09
N THR A 107 10.59 -12.47 -11.29
CA THR A 107 11.93 -13.01 -11.57
C THR A 107 12.84 -11.92 -12.15
N ALA A 108 14.14 -12.22 -12.28
CA ALA A 108 15.09 -11.29 -12.88
C ALA A 108 14.83 -11.01 -14.37
N THR A 109 14.13 -11.91 -15.07
CA THR A 109 13.81 -11.80 -16.50
C THR A 109 12.36 -11.46 -16.79
N ASP A 110 11.48 -11.63 -15.81
CA ASP A 110 10.04 -11.48 -15.93
C ASP A 110 9.51 -10.77 -14.68
N CYS A 111 9.94 -9.53 -14.45
CA CYS A 111 9.68 -8.90 -13.16
C CYS A 111 8.21 -8.53 -12.95
N SER A 112 7.66 -7.68 -13.81
CA SER A 112 6.26 -7.29 -13.81
C SER A 112 5.48 -7.88 -14.99
N SER A 113 6.19 -8.29 -16.03
CA SER A 113 5.64 -8.88 -17.25
C SER A 113 6.69 -9.74 -17.94
N CYS A 114 6.25 -10.54 -18.90
CA CYS A 114 7.13 -11.37 -19.73
C CYS A 114 8.28 -10.56 -20.34
N GLY A 115 9.51 -10.99 -20.10
CA GLY A 115 10.73 -10.36 -20.62
C GLY A 115 11.11 -9.03 -19.98
N GLU A 116 10.39 -8.56 -18.95
CA GLU A 116 10.74 -7.32 -18.26
C GLU A 116 11.93 -7.56 -17.32
N VAL A 117 13.07 -6.99 -17.69
CA VAL A 117 14.30 -6.98 -16.90
C VAL A 117 14.46 -5.61 -16.27
N CYS A 118 14.62 -5.58 -14.95
CA CYS A 118 14.89 -4.34 -14.25
C CYS A 118 16.28 -3.79 -14.58
N ALA A 119 16.32 -2.55 -15.05
CA ALA A 119 17.54 -1.81 -15.32
C ALA A 119 17.34 -0.33 -15.00
N SER A 120 18.41 0.33 -14.58
CA SER A 120 18.43 1.77 -14.33
C SER A 120 19.73 2.38 -14.84
N PRO A 121 19.71 3.64 -15.32
CA PRO A 121 20.92 4.36 -15.70
C PRO A 121 21.83 4.66 -14.49
N ASN A 122 21.29 4.75 -13.27
CA ASN A 122 22.06 5.08 -12.08
C ASN A 122 21.48 4.40 -10.82
N GLY A 123 22.22 3.47 -10.24
CA GLY A 123 21.80 2.72 -9.06
C GLY A 123 21.58 1.23 -9.34
N ASP A 124 21.64 0.45 -8.27
CA ASP A 124 21.36 -0.98 -8.34
C ASP A 124 19.85 -1.18 -8.27
N VAL A 125 19.24 -1.71 -9.33
CA VAL A 125 17.81 -2.08 -9.35
C VAL A 125 17.68 -3.59 -9.39
N ALA A 126 16.71 -4.11 -8.66
CA ALA A 126 16.30 -5.51 -8.73
C ALA A 126 14.78 -5.62 -8.80
N CYS A 127 14.31 -6.79 -9.22
CA CYS A 127 12.90 -7.11 -9.10
C CYS A 127 12.53 -7.35 -7.64
N ASP A 128 11.49 -6.69 -7.15
CA ASP A 128 10.82 -7.06 -5.91
C ASP A 128 9.81 -8.18 -6.22
N PRO A 129 10.07 -9.44 -5.81
CA PRO A 129 9.20 -10.57 -6.13
C PRO A 129 7.85 -10.51 -5.40
N GLN A 130 7.69 -9.69 -4.37
CA GLN A 130 6.42 -9.52 -3.66
C GLN A 130 5.58 -8.41 -4.27
N ALA A 131 6.21 -7.32 -4.68
CA ALA A 131 5.54 -6.20 -5.33
C ALA A 131 5.40 -6.36 -6.86
N LEU A 132 6.04 -7.38 -7.45
CA LEU A 132 6.08 -7.67 -8.89
C LEU A 132 6.46 -6.42 -9.72
N ARG A 133 7.48 -5.71 -9.26
CA ARG A 133 7.96 -4.48 -9.90
C ARG A 133 9.44 -4.25 -9.65
N CYS A 134 10.07 -3.46 -10.51
CA CYS A 134 11.42 -3.01 -10.29
C CYS A 134 11.50 -2.06 -9.09
N ALA A 135 12.59 -2.15 -8.33
CA ALA A 135 12.86 -1.29 -7.20
C ALA A 135 14.36 -1.03 -7.06
N ILE A 136 14.72 0.23 -6.79
CA ILE A 136 16.07 0.61 -6.39
C ILE A 136 16.42 -0.13 -5.09
N GLN A 137 17.49 -0.91 -5.14
CA GLN A 137 18.07 -1.61 -4.00
C GLN A 137 19.06 -0.71 -3.28
N ASN A 138 19.92 -0.06 -4.05
CA ASN A 138 20.95 0.83 -3.53
C ASN A 138 21.21 1.97 -4.48
N CYS A 139 21.42 3.15 -3.90
CA CYS A 139 21.99 4.28 -4.61
C CYS A 139 23.50 4.37 -4.39
N PRO A 140 24.25 4.89 -5.37
CA PRO A 140 25.62 5.31 -5.14
C PRO A 140 25.73 6.24 -3.93
N ALA A 141 26.85 6.17 -3.22
CA ALA A 141 27.07 7.01 -2.04
C ALA A 141 26.91 8.50 -2.40
N GLY A 142 26.07 9.21 -1.63
CA GLY A 142 25.77 10.62 -1.88
C GLY A 142 24.67 10.88 -2.90
N SER A 143 23.94 9.85 -3.34
CA SER A 143 22.75 10.01 -4.17
C SER A 143 21.54 9.30 -3.57
N ALA A 144 20.35 9.67 -4.02
CA ALA A 144 19.09 9.05 -3.62
C ALA A 144 18.10 9.02 -4.79
N ASP A 145 17.17 8.07 -4.73
CA ASP A 145 15.94 8.04 -5.51
C ASP A 145 14.90 8.90 -4.78
N CYS A 146 14.65 10.12 -5.26
CA CYS A 146 13.82 11.11 -4.57
C CYS A 146 12.40 11.19 -5.10
N ASN A 147 12.16 10.81 -6.35
CA ASN A 147 10.86 10.73 -6.98
C ASN A 147 10.19 9.35 -6.82
N GLY A 148 10.93 8.33 -6.41
CA GLY A 148 10.48 6.95 -6.23
C GLY A 148 10.36 6.16 -7.54
N ASP A 149 10.94 6.64 -8.63
CA ASP A 149 10.90 6.03 -9.95
C ASP A 149 12.18 5.22 -10.21
N PRO A 150 12.12 3.89 -10.17
CA PRO A 150 13.29 3.06 -10.40
C PRO A 150 13.83 3.14 -11.83
N SER A 151 13.08 3.71 -12.78
CA SER A 151 13.45 3.77 -14.20
C SER A 151 14.45 4.88 -14.52
N ASP A 152 14.47 5.99 -13.77
CA ASP A 152 15.47 7.04 -13.90
C ASP A 152 16.56 6.97 -12.81
N GLY A 153 16.34 6.17 -11.77
CA GLY A 153 17.37 5.72 -10.86
C GLY A 153 17.53 6.62 -9.64
N CYS A 154 18.76 6.73 -9.15
CA CYS A 154 19.12 7.67 -8.08
C CYS A 154 19.45 9.01 -8.71
N GLU A 155 18.41 9.75 -9.07
CA GLU A 155 18.45 10.95 -9.89
C GLU A 155 19.05 12.15 -9.16
N ASP A 156 19.00 12.17 -7.82
CA ASP A 156 19.41 13.33 -7.02
C ASP A 156 20.70 13.11 -6.23
N THR A 157 21.50 14.19 -6.16
CA THR A 157 22.71 14.26 -5.33
C THR A 157 22.40 14.92 -3.99
N LEU A 158 22.93 14.32 -2.92
CA LEU A 158 22.65 14.72 -1.54
C LEU A 158 23.61 15.79 -1.01
N ASP A 159 24.46 16.36 -1.85
CA ASP A 159 25.41 17.42 -1.52
C ASP A 159 24.94 18.82 -1.97
N SER A 160 23.75 18.90 -2.55
CA SER A 160 23.07 20.13 -2.92
C SER A 160 22.43 20.81 -1.70
N LEU A 161 22.07 22.10 -1.84
CA LEU A 161 21.36 22.81 -0.77
C LEU A 161 19.91 22.32 -0.63
N GLU A 162 19.33 21.81 -1.71
CA GLU A 162 17.93 21.40 -1.79
C GLU A 162 17.71 19.96 -1.28
N HIS A 163 18.73 19.10 -1.36
CA HIS A 163 18.67 17.67 -0.96
C HIS A 163 19.75 17.30 0.06
N CYS A 164 20.13 18.20 0.97
CA CYS A 164 21.32 18.02 1.79
C CYS A 164 21.18 16.86 2.80
N GLY A 165 21.80 15.73 2.47
CA GLY A 165 21.76 14.50 3.26
C GLY A 165 20.50 13.64 3.11
N ALA A 166 19.41 14.20 2.56
CA ALA A 166 18.18 13.48 2.24
C ALA A 166 17.36 14.24 1.18
N CYS A 167 16.47 13.52 0.49
CA CYS A 167 15.55 14.10 -0.49
C CYS A 167 14.73 15.25 0.12
N SER A 168 14.69 16.37 -0.59
CA SER A 168 13.99 17.59 -0.16
C SER A 168 14.46 18.19 1.18
N ALA A 169 15.60 17.76 1.74
CA ALA A 169 16.18 18.34 2.95
C ALA A 169 16.89 19.66 2.63
N THR A 170 16.09 20.72 2.46
CA THR A 170 16.60 22.03 2.08
C THR A 170 17.30 22.73 3.23
N CYS A 171 18.53 23.18 3.02
CA CYS A 171 19.25 23.97 4.01
C CYS A 171 18.64 25.37 4.17
N PRO A 172 18.56 25.90 5.41
CA PRO A 172 18.13 27.28 5.61
C PRO A 172 19.02 28.28 4.88
N ALA A 173 18.46 29.45 4.61
CA ALA A 173 19.22 30.54 4.00
C ALA A 173 20.52 30.82 4.78
N SER A 174 21.63 30.99 4.06
CA SER A 174 23.00 31.18 4.57
C SER A 174 23.68 29.92 5.13
N PHE A 175 23.00 28.78 5.23
CA PHE A 175 23.67 27.51 5.55
C PHE A 175 24.40 26.98 4.31
N SER A 176 25.29 26.03 4.52
CA SER A 176 25.95 25.28 3.45
C SER A 176 25.69 23.79 3.63
N CYS A 177 25.58 23.04 2.54
CA CYS A 177 25.59 21.59 2.61
C CYS A 177 27.04 21.10 2.70
N THR A 178 27.38 20.37 3.76
CA THR A 178 28.76 19.97 4.02
C THR A 178 28.85 18.48 4.36
N SER A 179 29.96 17.84 4.00
CA SER A 179 30.18 16.45 4.35
C SER A 179 30.47 16.31 5.85
N ALA A 180 29.72 15.44 6.51
CA ALA A 180 29.91 15.11 7.91
C ALA A 180 29.33 13.72 8.23
N GLY A 181 29.96 13.00 9.16
CA GLY A 181 29.45 11.71 9.65
C GLY A 181 29.31 10.60 8.59
N GLY A 182 29.97 10.73 7.44
CA GLY A 182 29.83 9.78 6.32
C GLY A 182 28.70 10.12 5.34
N GLY A 183 28.03 11.26 5.50
CA GLY A 183 27.03 11.79 4.57
C GLY A 183 27.16 13.29 4.40
N PHE A 184 26.03 13.96 4.14
CA PHE A 184 25.92 15.40 3.99
C PHE A 184 24.92 15.96 5.00
N GLN A 185 25.17 17.17 5.49
CA GLN A 185 24.26 17.84 6.42
C GLN A 185 24.37 19.37 6.29
N CYS A 186 23.27 20.06 6.58
CA CYS A 186 23.22 21.51 6.61
C CYS A 186 24.02 22.05 7.79
N ALA A 187 24.98 22.93 7.49
CA ALA A 187 25.87 23.53 8.47
C ALA A 187 25.74 25.05 8.52
N CYS A 188 25.63 25.61 9.73
CA CYS A 188 25.67 27.05 9.96
C CYS A 188 27.11 27.57 9.73
N PRO A 189 27.28 28.73 9.06
CA PRO A 189 28.61 29.34 8.89
C PRO A 189 29.04 30.18 10.11
N ASN A 190 28.09 30.66 10.91
CA ASN A 190 28.31 31.53 12.07
C ASN A 190 27.04 31.61 12.93
N ALA A 191 27.16 32.21 14.12
CA ALA A 191 26.06 32.38 15.07
C ALA A 191 24.83 33.08 14.48
N ALA A 192 25.02 34.15 13.69
CA ALA A 192 23.90 34.92 13.13
C ALA A 192 23.01 34.10 12.18
N ALA A 193 23.55 33.06 11.53
CA ALA A 193 22.74 32.16 10.71
C ALA A 193 21.72 31.36 11.55
N CYS A 194 22.00 31.13 12.83
CA CYS A 194 21.11 30.42 13.74
C CYS A 194 19.92 31.25 14.22
N ASP A 195 19.90 32.55 13.98
CA ASP A 195 18.92 33.45 14.61
C ASP A 195 17.59 33.45 13.84
N SER A 196 16.59 32.66 14.28
CA SER A 196 15.23 32.59 13.70
C SER A 196 14.15 33.06 14.69
N GLY A 197 14.43 34.15 15.40
CA GLY A 197 13.54 34.75 16.41
C GLY A 197 14.14 34.79 17.81
N SER A 198 15.18 34.01 18.09
CA SER A 198 16.06 34.19 19.24
C SER A 198 17.52 34.00 18.84
N VAL A 199 18.45 34.46 19.70
CA VAL A 199 19.89 34.38 19.43
C VAL A 199 20.37 32.93 19.62
N GLY A 200 21.16 32.45 18.65
CA GLY A 200 21.82 31.15 18.69
C GLY A 200 23.33 31.25 18.55
N ASP A 201 24.03 30.21 19.01
CA ASP A 201 25.45 30.01 18.71
C ASP A 201 25.61 28.96 17.61
N CYS A 202 26.67 29.06 16.80
CA CYS A 202 27.01 28.05 15.81
C CYS A 202 28.25 27.27 16.26
N VAL A 203 28.07 25.98 16.57
CA VAL A 203 29.11 25.11 17.11
C VAL A 203 29.24 23.90 16.22
N GLN A 204 30.41 23.76 15.56
CA GLN A 204 30.71 22.65 14.64
C GLN A 204 29.65 22.48 13.53
N GLY A 205 29.12 23.59 13.02
CA GLY A 205 28.10 23.60 11.97
C GLY A 205 26.67 23.39 12.47
N LEU A 206 26.45 23.18 13.77
CA LEU A 206 25.11 23.03 14.35
C LEU A 206 24.75 24.23 15.22
N CYS A 207 23.47 24.60 15.19
CA CYS A 207 22.96 25.66 16.04
C CYS A 207 22.77 25.18 17.48
N VAL A 208 23.07 26.06 18.43
CA VAL A 208 22.80 25.87 19.85
C VAL A 208 21.85 26.96 20.33
N CYS A 209 20.66 26.56 20.78
CA CYS A 209 19.60 27.47 21.21
C CYS A 209 19.40 27.44 22.73
N GLY A 210 18.97 28.57 23.30
CA GLY A 210 18.80 28.70 24.76
C GLY A 210 20.09 28.48 25.55
N GLY A 211 21.26 28.64 24.91
CA GLY A 211 22.59 28.52 25.50
C GLY A 211 23.11 27.10 25.75
N SER A 212 22.32 26.05 25.44
CA SER A 212 22.77 24.66 25.67
C SER A 212 22.09 23.60 24.79
N THR A 213 21.00 23.93 24.09
CA THR A 213 20.25 22.95 23.29
C THR A 213 20.89 22.83 21.91
N LEU A 214 21.63 21.75 21.67
CA LEU A 214 22.16 21.43 20.34
C LEU A 214 21.01 21.00 19.43
N CYS A 215 20.88 21.68 18.29
CA CYS A 215 19.82 21.40 17.31
C CYS A 215 20.25 20.36 16.28
N ALA A 216 19.25 19.78 15.59
CA ALA A 216 19.52 18.94 14.42
C ALA A 216 20.11 19.78 13.26
N PRO A 217 20.77 19.15 12.27
CA PRO A 217 21.25 19.86 11.10
C PRO A 217 20.15 20.65 10.41
N GLY A 218 20.45 21.89 10.02
CA GLY A 218 19.48 22.79 9.38
C GLY A 218 18.44 23.42 10.33
N GLN A 219 18.40 23.07 11.61
CA GLN A 219 17.52 23.77 12.54
C GLN A 219 18.14 25.07 13.06
N ARG A 220 17.26 26.03 13.38
CA ARG A 220 17.58 27.38 13.87
C ARG A 220 16.83 27.68 15.17
N CYS A 221 17.23 28.77 15.83
CA CYS A 221 16.69 29.20 17.12
C CYS A 221 15.42 30.02 16.94
N GLN A 222 14.29 29.40 17.23
CA GLN A 222 12.97 29.97 17.12
C GLN A 222 12.71 30.99 18.24
N ALA A 223 11.63 31.77 18.13
CA ALA A 223 11.30 32.82 19.11
C ALA A 223 11.10 32.31 20.55
N ASP A 224 10.73 31.04 20.74
CA ASP A 224 10.58 30.41 22.05
C ASP A 224 11.90 29.87 22.64
N GLY A 225 13.02 30.10 21.95
CA GLY A 225 14.35 29.65 22.34
C GLY A 225 14.66 28.19 22.01
N LYS A 226 13.77 27.48 21.30
CA LYS A 226 13.96 26.08 20.90
C LYS A 226 14.45 25.95 19.46
N CYS A 227 14.90 24.75 19.13
CA CYS A 227 15.24 24.36 17.77
C CYS A 227 13.99 24.16 16.93
N GLY A 228 14.00 24.65 15.70
CA GLY A 228 12.96 24.42 14.70
C GLY A 228 13.46 24.80 13.31
N GLU A 229 12.69 24.47 12.29
CA GLU A 229 12.97 24.83 10.89
C GLU A 229 12.74 26.32 10.61
#